data_AF-A0A9D7PVL6-F1
#
_entry.id   AF-A0A9D7PVL6-F1
#
_cell.length_a   1.000
_cell.length_b   1.000
_cell.length_c   1.000
_cell.angle_alpha   90.00
_cell.angle_beta   90.00
_cell.angle_gamma   90.00
#
_symmetry.space_group_name_H-M   'P 1'
#
loop_
_entity.id
_entity.type
_entity.pdbx_description
1 polymer ?
#
loop_
_entity_poly.entity_id
_entity_poly.type
_entity_poly.pdbx_seq_one_letter_code
_entity_poly.pdbx_strand_id
1 'polypeptide(L)'
;MLTFIKVVFGIGICFVLFFQITENEFISLFSGDNIKQPLLLISCLLIMPLNWFLEALKWKSVLKPIVRLSLYESFKSIMSGVFIGIFTPARIGEYAGRLINLPENARIPSLGATFYNSIVQNGIHVVLGFGLSYYFIKNSLLETTEKCYCLPS
;
A
#
# COMPACT_ATOMS: atom_id res chain seq x y z
N MET A 1 14.15 -16.51 -23.80
CA MET A 1 14.07 -17.09 -22.44
C MET A 1 13.43 -16.13 -21.44
N LEU A 2 13.92 -14.90 -21.24
CA LEU A 2 13.30 -13.91 -20.33
C LEU A 2 11.86 -13.50 -20.69
N THR A 3 11.51 -13.44 -21.98
CA THR A 3 10.16 -13.10 -22.45
C THR A 3 9.14 -14.18 -22.09
N PHE A 4 9.54 -15.44 -22.13
CA PHE A 4 8.68 -16.58 -21.80
C PHE A 4 8.34 -16.61 -20.31
N ILE A 5 9.32 -16.33 -19.45
CA ILE A 5 9.13 -16.25 -18.00
C ILE A 5 8.13 -15.16 -17.63
N LYS A 6 8.22 -13.96 -18.25
CA LYS A 6 7.28 -12.86 -18.00
C LYS A 6 5.84 -13.20 -18.42
N VAL A 7 5.68 -13.93 -19.53
CA VAL A 7 4.36 -14.36 -20.02
C VAL A 7 3.74 -15.39 -19.07
N VAL A 8 4.51 -16.37 -18.61
CA VAL A 8 4.02 -17.38 -17.66
C VAL A 8 3.65 -16.74 -16.31
N PHE A 9 4.47 -15.81 -15.82
CA PHE A 9 4.19 -15.09 -14.58
C PHE A 9 2.95 -14.19 -14.70
N GLY A 10 2.77 -13.53 -15.85
CA GLY A 10 1.58 -12.73 -16.16
C GLY A 10 0.31 -13.59 -16.22
N ILE A 11 0.36 -14.75 -16.90
CA ILE A 11 -0.76 -15.68 -16.98
C ILE A 11 -1.12 -16.24 -15.60
N GLY A 12 -0.13 -16.58 -14.77
CA GLY A 12 -0.35 -17.07 -13.41
C GLY A 12 -1.08 -16.05 -12.53
N ILE A 13 -0.74 -14.77 -12.66
CA ILE A 13 -1.44 -13.71 -11.91
C ILE A 13 -2.83 -13.42 -12.47
N CYS A 14 -3.00 -13.42 -13.79
CA CYS A 14 -4.34 -13.33 -14.36
C CYS A 14 -5.22 -14.51 -13.92
N PHE A 15 -4.66 -15.71 -13.79
CA PHE A 15 -5.37 -16.90 -13.33
C PHE A 15 -5.76 -16.81 -11.85
N VAL A 16 -4.84 -16.39 -10.97
CA VAL A 16 -5.12 -16.17 -9.54
C VAL A 16 -6.17 -15.07 -9.36
N LEU A 17 -6.05 -13.95 -10.08
CA LEU A 17 -7.05 -12.88 -10.05
C LEU A 17 -8.41 -13.33 -10.58
N PHE A 18 -8.44 -14.13 -11.64
CA PHE A 18 -9.68 -14.69 -12.19
C PHE A 18 -10.38 -15.61 -11.19
N PHE A 19 -9.64 -16.49 -10.51
CA PHE A 19 -10.18 -17.38 -9.49
C PHE A 19 -10.71 -16.59 -8.27
N GLN A 20 -9.97 -15.55 -7.86
CA GLN A 20 -10.33 -14.69 -6.73
C GLN A 20 -11.51 -13.74 -7.03
N ILE A 21 -11.73 -13.37 -8.31
CA ILE A 21 -12.91 -12.62 -8.76
C ILE A 21 -14.15 -13.51 -8.89
N THR A 22 -13.96 -14.78 -9.27
CA THR A 22 -15.07 -15.71 -9.53
C THR A 22 -15.64 -16.32 -8.25
N GLU A 23 -14.87 -16.36 -7.15
CA GLU A 23 -15.39 -16.65 -5.80
C GLU A 23 -16.11 -15.43 -5.16
N ASN A 24 -17.16 -14.96 -5.83
CA ASN A 24 -18.43 -14.42 -5.30
C ASN A 24 -18.51 -13.30 -4.23
N GLU A 25 -17.43 -12.82 -3.61
CA GLU A 25 -17.49 -11.65 -2.69
C GLU A 25 -17.23 -10.30 -3.39
N PHE A 26 -16.37 -10.28 -4.42
CA PHE A 26 -16.02 -9.03 -5.08
C PHE A 26 -17.15 -8.48 -5.95
N ILE A 27 -17.86 -9.34 -6.68
CA ILE A 27 -18.98 -8.93 -7.54
C ILE A 27 -20.19 -8.50 -6.69
N SER A 28 -20.46 -9.15 -5.56
CA SER A 28 -21.54 -8.74 -4.65
C SER A 28 -21.29 -7.40 -3.95
N LEU A 29 -20.02 -7.00 -3.78
CA LEU A 29 -19.58 -5.67 -3.32
C LEU A 29 -19.87 -4.54 -4.32
N PHE A 30 -19.82 -4.82 -5.64
CA PHE A 30 -20.06 -3.83 -6.70
C PHE A 30 -21.48 -3.88 -7.29
N SER A 31 -22.17 -5.02 -7.18
CA SER A 31 -23.49 -5.25 -7.78
C SER A 31 -24.66 -5.11 -6.82
N GLY A 32 -24.42 -4.96 -5.51
CA GLY A 32 -25.47 -4.82 -4.51
C GLY A 32 -25.86 -3.36 -4.26
N ASP A 33 -27.17 -3.13 -4.06
CA ASP A 33 -27.81 -1.95 -3.44
C ASP A 33 -27.27 -1.57 -2.03
N ASN A 34 -26.10 -2.08 -1.66
CA ASN A 34 -25.42 -1.98 -0.37
C ASN A 34 -24.21 -1.05 -0.38
N ILE A 35 -23.90 -0.36 -1.49
CA ILE A 35 -22.90 0.73 -1.48
C ILE A 35 -23.53 1.93 -0.75
N LYS A 36 -23.57 1.88 0.58
CA LYS A 36 -24.16 2.95 1.40
C LYS A 36 -23.38 4.27 1.26
N GLN A 37 -22.13 4.23 0.77
CA GLN A 37 -21.23 5.38 0.70
C GLN A 37 -20.28 5.31 -0.53
N PRO A 38 -20.79 5.50 -1.76
CA PRO A 38 -19.97 5.43 -2.98
C PRO A 38 -18.86 6.48 -3.00
N LEU A 39 -19.10 7.62 -2.33
CA LEU A 39 -18.12 8.69 -2.15
C LEU A 39 -16.84 8.21 -1.43
N LEU A 40 -16.98 7.34 -0.43
CA LEU A 40 -15.85 6.80 0.33
C LEU A 40 -15.01 5.85 -0.52
N LEU A 41 -15.66 5.00 -1.32
CA LEU A 41 -14.99 4.10 -2.26
C LEU A 41 -14.17 4.88 -3.31
N ILE A 42 -14.76 5.93 -3.89
CA ILE A 42 -14.07 6.83 -4.83
C ILE A 42 -12.90 7.52 -4.12
N SER A 43 -13.10 7.99 -2.88
CA SER A 43 -12.04 8.66 -2.12
C SER A 43 -10.85 7.73 -1.85
N CYS A 44 -11.09 6.46 -1.51
CA CYS A 44 -10.04 5.45 -1.34
C CYS A 44 -9.27 5.21 -2.65
N LEU A 45 -9.97 5.14 -3.79
CA LEU A 45 -9.36 4.95 -5.09
C LEU A 45 -8.44 6.13 -5.47
N LEU A 46 -8.83 7.36 -5.13
CA LEU A 46 -8.05 8.58 -5.38
C LEU A 46 -6.88 8.77 -4.40
N ILE A 47 -7.03 8.28 -3.17
CA ILE A 47 -5.98 8.36 -2.15
C ILE A 47 -4.76 7.50 -2.50
N MET A 48 -4.94 6.40 -3.21
CA MET A 48 -3.86 5.51 -3.63
C MET A 48 -2.80 6.17 -4.54
N PRO A 49 -3.15 6.77 -5.70
CA PRO A 49 -2.18 7.46 -6.53
C PRO A 49 -1.56 8.66 -5.83
N LEU A 50 -2.33 9.37 -4.97
CA LEU A 50 -1.80 10.43 -4.15
C LEU A 50 -0.71 9.91 -3.19
N ASN A 51 -0.94 8.78 -2.54
CA ASN A 51 0.02 8.15 -1.65
C ASN A 51 1.33 7.80 -2.39
N TRP A 52 1.24 7.21 -3.58
CA TRP A 52 2.45 6.91 -4.37
C TRP A 52 3.21 8.16 -4.82
N PHE A 53 2.48 9.24 -5.14
CA PHE A 53 3.10 10.52 -5.47
C PHE A 53 3.84 11.13 -4.27
N LEU A 54 3.21 11.13 -3.08
CA LEU A 54 3.86 11.56 -1.84
C LEU A 54 5.07 10.70 -1.50
N GLU A 55 4.98 9.40 -1.74
CA GLU A 55 6.09 8.49 -1.55
C GLU A 55 7.26 8.77 -2.50
N ALA A 56 6.98 9.14 -3.75
CA ALA A 56 8.00 9.60 -4.69
C ALA A 56 8.67 10.91 -4.25
N LEU A 57 7.91 11.85 -3.68
CA LEU A 57 8.49 13.08 -3.11
C LEU A 57 9.38 12.78 -1.92
N LYS A 58 8.91 11.93 -0.99
CA LYS A 58 9.69 11.46 0.16
C LYS A 58 10.97 10.75 -0.29
N TRP A 59 10.87 9.84 -1.25
CA TRP A 59 11.99 9.08 -1.78
C TRP A 59 13.06 9.98 -2.40
N LYS A 60 12.65 10.98 -3.19
CA LYS A 60 13.55 12.00 -3.73
C LYS A 60 14.29 12.75 -2.62
N SER A 61 13.59 13.12 -1.55
CA SER A 61 14.17 13.84 -0.41
C SER A 61 15.16 12.99 0.39
N VAL A 62 14.82 11.73 0.66
CA VAL A 62 15.69 10.78 1.38
C VAL A 62 16.95 10.44 0.59
N LEU A 63 16.84 10.34 -0.74
CA LEU A 63 17.98 10.04 -1.61
C LEU A 63 18.83 11.26 -1.99
N LYS A 64 18.37 12.49 -1.75
CA LYS A 64 19.10 13.73 -2.06
C LYS A 64 20.60 13.72 -1.65
N PRO A 65 21.01 13.20 -0.47
CA PRO A 65 22.44 13.11 -0.11
C PRO A 65 23.23 12.03 -0.86
N ILE A 66 22.56 11.05 -1.46
CA ILE A 66 23.17 9.92 -2.17
C ILE A 66 23.20 10.19 -3.68
N VAL A 67 22.06 10.59 -4.24
CA VAL A 67 21.87 10.82 -5.69
C VAL A 67 20.81 11.90 -5.91
N ARG A 68 21.08 12.82 -6.86
CA ARG A 68 20.10 13.83 -7.26
C ARG A 68 19.16 13.23 -8.29
N LEU A 69 17.92 12.96 -7.88
CA LEU A 69 16.85 12.49 -8.77
C LEU A 69 15.91 13.62 -9.14
N SER A 70 15.44 13.61 -10.39
CA SER A 70 14.25 14.34 -10.80
C SER A 70 12.99 13.72 -10.16
N LEU A 71 11.88 14.47 -10.15
CA LEU A 71 10.61 13.95 -9.62
C LEU A 71 10.13 12.74 -10.43
N TYR A 72 10.30 12.78 -11.75
CA TYR A 72 9.93 11.70 -12.65
C TYR A 72 10.73 10.43 -12.41
N GLU A 73 12.05 10.53 -12.22
CA GLU A 73 12.90 9.37 -11.90
C GLU A 73 12.53 8.76 -10.55
N SER A 74 12.26 9.59 -9.55
CA SER A 74 11.80 9.13 -8.24
C SER A 74 10.46 8.39 -8.35
N PHE A 75 9.50 8.96 -9.08
CA PHE A 75 8.21 8.32 -9.32
C PHE A 75 8.35 6.99 -10.06
N LYS A 76 9.19 6.93 -11.10
CA LYS A 76 9.49 5.70 -11.84
C LYS A 76 10.11 4.62 -10.94
N SER A 77 11.00 5.01 -10.02
CA SER A 77 11.60 4.13 -9.01
C SER A 77 10.56 3.57 -8.03
N ILE A 78 9.62 4.39 -7.55
CA ILE A 78 8.52 3.92 -6.70
C ILE A 78 7.60 2.97 -7.46
N MET A 79 7.20 3.31 -8.69
CA MET A 79 6.34 2.45 -9.51
C MET A 79 7.00 1.10 -9.83
N SER A 80 8.29 1.06 -10.15
CA SER A 80 9.00 -0.21 -10.36
C SER A 80 9.11 -1.03 -9.08
N GLY A 81 9.29 -0.37 -7.93
CA GLY A 81 9.20 -0.99 -6.60
C GLY A 81 7.84 -1.65 -6.37
N VAL A 82 6.76 -0.90 -6.50
CA VAL A 82 5.39 -1.38 -6.30
C VAL A 82 5.08 -2.54 -7.24
N PHE A 83 5.40 -2.40 -8.54
CA PHE A 83 5.17 -3.45 -9.52
C PHE A 83 5.86 -4.75 -9.11
N ILE A 84 7.18 -4.72 -8.88
CA ILE A 84 7.94 -5.93 -8.50
C ILE A 84 7.52 -6.46 -7.13
N GLY A 85 7.15 -5.57 -6.20
CA GLY A 85 6.61 -5.92 -4.89
C GLY A 85 5.31 -6.74 -4.97
N ILE A 86 4.43 -6.46 -5.94
CA ILE A 86 3.21 -7.25 -6.18
C ILE A 86 3.55 -8.68 -6.62
N PHE A 87 4.58 -8.82 -7.46
CA PHE A 87 4.99 -10.11 -8.02
C PHE A 87 5.86 -10.96 -7.06
N THR A 88 6.26 -10.42 -5.91
CA THR A 88 7.19 -11.09 -4.98
C THR A 88 6.56 -11.37 -3.62
N PRO A 89 6.81 -12.54 -3.01
CA PRO A 89 6.28 -12.85 -1.69
C PRO A 89 6.83 -11.88 -0.64
N ALA A 90 6.01 -11.55 0.35
CA ALA A 90 6.32 -10.59 1.41
C ALA A 90 6.81 -9.21 0.91
N ARG A 91 6.46 -8.82 -0.33
CA ARG A 91 6.89 -7.56 -0.99
C ARG A 91 8.41 -7.35 -0.98
N ILE A 92 9.20 -8.42 -0.91
CA ILE A 92 10.68 -8.34 -0.86
C ILE A 92 11.24 -7.67 -2.12
N GLY A 93 10.55 -7.83 -3.26
CA GLY A 93 10.93 -7.23 -4.53
C GLY A 93 10.74 -5.72 -4.61
N GLU A 94 10.06 -5.09 -3.65
CA GLU A 94 9.90 -3.64 -3.60
C GLU A 94 11.24 -2.93 -3.40
N TYR A 95 12.11 -3.52 -2.58
CA TYR A 95 13.48 -3.04 -2.34
C TYR A 95 14.30 -3.09 -3.63
N ALA A 96 14.31 -4.24 -4.31
CA ALA A 96 15.02 -4.38 -5.58
C ALA A 96 14.45 -3.44 -6.65
N GLY A 97 13.12 -3.35 -6.74
CA GLY A 97 12.45 -2.55 -7.76
C GLY A 97 12.73 -1.05 -7.65
N ARG A 98 12.89 -0.51 -6.43
CA ARG A 98 13.28 0.89 -6.22
C ARG A 98 14.72 1.18 -6.68
N LEU A 99 15.60 0.18 -6.64
CA LEU A 99 17.02 0.33 -6.96
C LEU A 99 17.35 0.22 -8.45
N ILE A 100 16.51 -0.47 -9.24
CA ILE A 100 16.78 -0.76 -10.67
C ILE A 100 17.03 0.52 -11.48
N ASN A 101 16.26 1.59 -11.21
CA ASN A 101 16.34 2.85 -11.93
C ASN A 101 17.41 3.80 -11.39
N LEU A 102 18.18 3.40 -10.36
CA LEU A 102 19.26 4.20 -9.79
C LEU A 102 20.60 3.86 -10.45
N PRO A 103 21.53 4.84 -10.54
CA PRO A 103 22.89 4.58 -11.00
C PRO A 103 23.58 3.58 -10.06
N GLU A 104 24.45 2.75 -10.62
CA GLU A 104 25.00 1.56 -9.96
C GLU A 104 25.74 1.89 -8.65
N ASN A 105 26.49 3.00 -8.65
CA ASN A 105 27.18 3.53 -7.47
C ASN A 105 26.25 3.96 -6.33
N ALA A 106 24.99 4.29 -6.63
CA ALA A 106 24.00 4.72 -5.64
C ALA A 106 23.13 3.58 -5.12
N ARG A 107 23.14 2.38 -5.73
CA ARG A 107 22.22 1.30 -5.38
C ARG A 107 22.42 0.77 -3.95
N ILE A 108 23.66 0.43 -3.60
CA ILE A 108 23.96 -0.13 -2.27
C ILE A 108 23.68 0.90 -1.15
N PRO A 109 24.13 2.16 -1.25
CA PRO A 109 23.76 3.18 -0.26
C PRO A 109 22.23 3.40 -0.15
N SER A 110 21.52 3.33 -1.29
CA SER A 110 20.07 3.53 -1.32
C SER A 110 19.28 2.38 -0.69
N LEU A 111 19.87 1.20 -0.53
CA LEU A 111 19.24 0.08 0.18
C LEU A 111 18.95 0.47 1.65
N GLY A 112 19.92 1.10 2.32
CA GLY A 112 19.77 1.58 3.70
C GLY A 112 18.70 2.67 3.82
N ALA A 113 18.62 3.55 2.83
CA ALA A 113 17.55 4.55 2.73
C ALA A 113 16.16 3.91 2.61
N THR A 114 16.01 2.82 1.84
CA THR A 114 14.76 2.07 1.75
C THR A 114 14.38 1.43 3.07
N PHE A 115 15.33 0.81 3.79
CA PHE A 115 15.07 0.24 5.11
C PHE A 115 14.62 1.30 6.12
N TYR A 116 15.33 2.43 6.17
CA TYR A 116 14.94 3.55 7.02
C TYR A 116 13.52 4.03 6.72
N ASN A 117 13.20 4.18 5.43
CA ASN A 117 11.87 4.56 4.99
C ASN A 117 10.79 3.56 5.45
N SER A 118 11.05 2.24 5.35
CA SER A 118 10.13 1.20 5.81
C SER A 118 9.89 1.25 7.33
N ILE A 119 10.94 1.49 8.13
CA ILE A 119 10.83 1.60 9.59
C ILE A 119 9.97 2.80 9.97
N VAL A 120 10.23 3.97 9.38
CA VAL A 120 9.45 5.19 9.64
C VAL A 120 7.98 4.98 9.27
N GLN A 121 7.72 4.40 8.09
CA GLN A 121 6.35 4.13 7.64
C GLN A 121 5.62 3.14 8.55
N ASN A 122 6.27 2.05 8.95
CA ASN A 122 5.67 1.08 9.86
C ASN A 122 5.42 1.69 11.25
N GLY A 123 6.34 2.52 11.74
CA GLY A 123 6.15 3.26 12.99
C GLY A 123 4.91 4.14 12.97
N ILE A 124 4.70 4.89 11.87
CA ILE A 124 3.50 5.71 11.69
C ILE A 124 2.23 4.85 11.69
N HIS A 125 2.22 3.73 10.96
CA HIS A 125 1.07 2.82 10.94
C HIS A 125 0.73 2.26 12.33
N VAL A 126 1.76 1.87 13.10
CA VAL A 126 1.57 1.33 14.45
C VAL A 126 0.98 2.40 15.38
N VAL A 127 1.53 3.62 15.38
CA VAL A 127 1.06 4.71 16.25
C VAL A 127 -0.38 5.11 15.90
N LEU A 128 -0.67 5.32 14.61
CA LEU A 128 -2.02 5.66 14.16
C LEU A 128 -3.02 4.52 14.42
N GLY A 129 -2.58 3.27 14.20
CA GLY A 129 -3.38 2.08 14.46
C GLY A 129 -3.80 1.99 15.92
N PHE A 130 -2.85 2.07 16.86
CA PHE A 130 -3.15 2.05 18.29
C PHE A 130 -4.06 3.23 18.71
N GLY A 131 -3.82 4.44 18.19
CA GLY A 131 -4.65 5.60 18.51
C GLY A 131 -6.10 5.44 18.07
N LEU A 132 -6.31 4.96 16.84
CA LEU A 132 -7.66 4.70 16.30
C LEU A 132 -8.35 3.54 17.03
N SER A 133 -7.63 2.46 17.31
CA SER A 133 -8.18 1.33 18.09
C SER A 133 -8.62 1.78 19.49
N TYR A 134 -7.82 2.61 20.16
CA TYR A 134 -8.19 3.16 21.47
C TYR A 134 -9.45 4.03 21.38
N TYR A 135 -9.53 4.94 20.41
CA TYR A 135 -10.72 5.77 20.20
C TYR A 135 -11.98 4.92 19.93
N PHE A 136 -11.86 3.90 19.09
CA PHE A 136 -12.95 3.01 18.76
C PHE A 136 -13.44 2.24 19.98
N ILE A 137 -12.53 1.62 20.75
CA ILE A 137 -12.86 0.90 21.99
C ILE A 137 -13.55 1.84 22.98
N LYS A 138 -13.03 3.06 23.16
CA LYS A 138 -13.65 4.06 24.04
C LYS A 138 -15.09 4.38 23.61
N ASN A 139 -15.31 4.61 22.33
CA ASN A 139 -16.65 4.93 21.82
C ASN A 139 -17.62 3.75 21.97
N SER A 140 -17.18 2.54 21.66
CA SER A 140 -18.00 1.32 21.83
C SER A 140 -18.34 1.02 23.29
N LEU A 141 -17.42 1.32 24.22
CA LEU A 141 -17.69 1.19 25.66
C LEU A 141 -18.74 2.19 26.13
N LEU A 142 -18.68 3.44 25.65
CA LEU A 142 -19.66 4.48 25.99
C LEU A 142 -21.09 4.13 25.51
N GLU A 143 -21.22 3.64 24.27
CA GLU A 143 -22.51 3.15 23.75
C GLU A 143 -23.07 1.96 24.54
N THR A 144 -22.20 1.09 25.06
CA THR A 144 -22.61 -0.06 25.87
C THR A 144 -23.10 0.39 27.24
N THR A 145 -22.43 1.36 27.88
CA THR A 145 -22.85 1.91 29.17
C THR A 145 -24.18 2.64 29.11
N GLU A 146 -24.46 3.40 28.04
CA GLU A 146 -25.76 4.07 27.86
C GLU A 146 -26.90 3.05 27.68
N LYS A 147 -26.68 1.97 26.90
CA LYS A 147 -27.69 0.92 26.73
C LYS A 147 -28.02 0.16 28.02
N CYS A 148 -27.04 -0.07 28.90
CA CYS A 148 -27.28 -0.71 30.19
C CYS A 148 -28.08 0.17 31.16
N TYR A 149 -27.99 1.50 31.06
CA TYR A 149 -28.76 2.43 31.90
C TYR A 149 -30.23 2.58 31.45
N CYS A 150 -30.55 2.26 30.19
CA CYS A 150 -31.91 2.37 29.63
C CYS A 150 -32.75 1.08 29.75
N LEU A 151 -32.26 0.03 30.40
CA LEU A 151 -33.06 -1.16 30.70
C LEU A 151 -33.93 -0.91 31.94
N PRO A 152 -35.27 -1.02 31.84
CA PRO A 152 -36.13 -0.91 33.02
C PRO A 152 -35.89 -2.12 33.93
N SER A 153 -35.72 -1.83 35.23
CA SER A 153 -35.61 -2.80 36.33
C SER A 153 -36.89 -3.59 36.55
#